data_AF-A0A3E0PYP3-F1
#
_entry.id   AF-A0A3E0PYP3-F1
#
_cell.length_a   1.000
_cell.length_b   1.000
_cell.length_c   1.000
_cell.angle_alpha   90.00
_cell.angle_beta   90.00
_cell.angle_gamma   90.00
#
_symmetry.space_group_name_H-M   'P 1'
#
loop_
_entity.id
_entity.type
_entity.pdbx_description
1 polymer ?
#
loop_
_entity_poly.entity_id
_entity_poly.type
_entity_poly.pdbx_seq_one_letter_code
_entity_poly.pdbx_strand_id
1 'polypeptide(L)'
;VAAREVTARIMTDGEPLGPGAEGYAVVKCASPVIAEFGQKFILRRLSPVETIGGGRVLATDNRRRTRRLLEAAPALDAGDPAQRLPAWLDLLGEDALAPEKLWISLGINPAERDALLEQLIAAGQILPSPGKTGRYMSNDYKEKLKAWLVRGVERELERRRPARLVDRTPILTAAAKRTASATVIGLLDELVKEGRLLQRGERIGAAGDAAQLTQRESDVLNRLVKKLDAAGPSPPSLKEFSTDCDLSIKQLEPLVQVAVDQGRVVRVSPDLVVAPEQLDELRRRAVEWMANHGPATVAQIKDHWNVSRKYAVPYLEFFDEVGVTRRDADKRTAGPNADRPLEEWLP
;
A
#
# COMPACT_ATOMS: atom_id res chain seq x y z
N VAL A 1 -37.64 -23.88 5.67
CA VAL A 1 -38.11 -22.49 5.44
C VAL A 1 -39.33 -22.53 4.54
N ALA A 2 -40.47 -21.99 5.00
CA ALA A 2 -41.78 -21.89 4.32
C ALA A 2 -42.34 -23.18 3.67
N ALA A 3 -41.70 -23.73 2.63
CA ALA A 3 -42.11 -24.94 1.92
C ALA A 3 -40.96 -25.94 1.66
N ARG A 4 -39.74 -25.70 2.20
CA ARG A 4 -38.55 -26.53 1.92
C ARG A 4 -37.80 -26.92 3.20
N GLU A 5 -37.59 -28.23 3.37
CA GLU A 5 -36.65 -28.81 4.34
C GLU A 5 -35.27 -28.98 3.70
N VAL A 6 -34.19 -28.82 4.48
CA VAL A 6 -32.79 -28.98 4.06
C VAL A 6 -31.98 -29.51 5.24
N THR A 7 -31.17 -30.55 5.02
CA THR A 7 -30.22 -31.04 6.03
C THR A 7 -29.12 -30.02 6.29
N ALA A 8 -28.72 -29.84 7.54
CA ALA A 8 -27.70 -28.85 7.91
C ALA A 8 -26.81 -29.34 9.06
N ARG A 9 -25.62 -28.75 9.18
CA ARG A 9 -24.73 -28.91 10.35
C ARG A 9 -24.71 -27.62 11.15
N ILE A 10 -24.94 -27.71 12.45
CA ILE A 10 -24.91 -26.57 13.38
C ILE A 10 -23.48 -26.43 13.92
N MET A 11 -23.01 -25.19 14.10
CA MET A 11 -21.72 -24.90 14.74
C MET A 11 -21.87 -23.71 15.70
N THR A 12 -21.66 -23.92 16.99
CA THR A 12 -21.57 -22.89 18.04
C THR A 12 -20.10 -22.45 18.24
N ASP A 13 -19.85 -21.47 19.11
CA ASP A 13 -18.50 -21.25 19.67
C ASP A 13 -18.43 -21.91 21.05
N GLY A 14 -17.35 -22.63 21.34
CA GLY A 14 -17.20 -23.38 22.58
C GLY A 14 -18.20 -24.55 22.71
N GLU A 15 -19.07 -24.48 23.71
CA GLU A 15 -19.88 -25.60 24.20
C GLU A 15 -21.19 -25.84 23.39
N PRO A 16 -21.83 -27.01 23.54
CA PRO A 16 -23.16 -27.27 22.98
C PRO A 16 -24.25 -26.48 23.71
N LEU A 17 -25.19 -25.86 22.98
CA LEU A 17 -26.38 -25.25 23.58
C LEU A 17 -27.28 -26.34 24.17
N GLY A 18 -27.57 -26.25 25.48
CA GLY A 18 -28.47 -27.14 26.20
C GLY A 18 -29.96 -26.82 25.97
N PRO A 19 -30.88 -27.69 26.42
CA PRO A 19 -32.32 -27.44 26.34
C PRO A 19 -32.71 -26.13 27.04
N GLY A 20 -33.39 -25.24 26.32
CA GLY A 20 -33.80 -23.92 26.83
C GLY A 20 -32.71 -22.85 26.87
N ALA A 21 -31.48 -23.15 26.44
CA ALA A 21 -30.42 -22.15 26.29
C ALA A 21 -30.55 -21.39 24.95
N GLU A 22 -30.23 -20.09 24.97
CA GLU A 22 -30.11 -19.25 23.78
C GLU A 22 -28.65 -18.97 23.45
N GLY A 23 -28.33 -18.75 22.17
CA GLY A 23 -26.97 -18.43 21.73
C GLY A 23 -26.79 -18.47 20.21
N TYR A 24 -25.63 -18.00 19.76
CA TYR A 24 -25.33 -17.86 18.33
C TYR A 24 -24.76 -19.14 17.71
N ALA A 25 -25.24 -19.49 16.52
CA ALA A 25 -24.78 -20.66 15.79
C ALA A 25 -24.78 -20.44 14.27
N VAL A 26 -23.78 -21.00 13.58
CA VAL A 26 -23.69 -21.02 12.11
C VAL A 26 -24.33 -22.31 11.60
N VAL A 27 -25.43 -22.17 10.85
CA VAL A 27 -26.15 -23.29 10.23
C VAL A 27 -25.65 -23.52 8.81
N LYS A 28 -24.86 -24.57 8.61
CA LYS A 28 -24.32 -24.96 7.29
C LYS A 28 -25.28 -25.93 6.58
N CYS A 29 -26.17 -25.37 5.76
CA CYS A 29 -27.09 -26.10 4.91
C CYS A 29 -26.37 -26.92 3.82
N ALA A 30 -26.86 -28.13 3.53
CA ALA A 30 -26.32 -29.03 2.50
C ALA A 30 -26.71 -28.61 1.07
N SER A 31 -27.66 -27.68 0.91
CA SER A 31 -27.99 -27.04 -0.37
C SER A 31 -28.28 -25.55 -0.15
N PRO A 32 -28.13 -24.68 -1.17
CA PRO A 32 -28.42 -23.26 -1.04
C PRO A 32 -29.87 -23.00 -0.61
N VAL A 33 -30.03 -22.11 0.37
CA VAL A 33 -31.30 -21.61 0.88
C VAL A 33 -31.38 -20.10 0.68
N ILE A 34 -32.58 -19.58 0.47
CA ILE A 34 -32.88 -18.15 0.55
C ILE A 34 -33.52 -17.91 1.92
N ALA A 35 -33.01 -16.91 2.63
CA ALA A 35 -33.49 -16.50 3.94
C ALA A 35 -33.21 -15.01 4.15
N GLU A 36 -33.93 -14.39 5.07
CA GLU A 36 -33.92 -12.95 5.34
C GLU A 36 -33.69 -12.70 6.83
N PHE A 37 -33.20 -11.51 7.20
CA PHE A 37 -33.06 -11.14 8.61
C PHE A 37 -34.39 -11.26 9.35
N GLY A 38 -34.35 -11.78 10.57
CA GLY A 38 -35.55 -11.97 11.39
C GLY A 38 -36.38 -13.20 11.04
N GLN A 39 -36.09 -13.89 9.93
CA GLN A 39 -36.85 -15.07 9.51
C GLN A 39 -36.70 -16.22 10.52
N LYS A 40 -37.83 -16.72 11.02
CA LYS A 40 -37.86 -17.83 11.99
C LYS A 40 -37.69 -19.19 11.30
N PHE A 41 -36.97 -20.09 11.94
CA PHE A 41 -36.83 -21.49 11.52
C PHE A 41 -36.92 -22.46 12.70
N ILE A 42 -37.22 -23.73 12.40
CA ILE A 42 -37.20 -24.83 13.35
C ILE A 42 -36.06 -25.79 13.00
N LEU A 43 -35.49 -26.43 14.01
CA LEU A 43 -34.46 -27.45 13.89
C LEU A 43 -35.06 -28.80 14.32
N ARG A 44 -34.95 -29.80 13.46
CA ARG A 44 -35.50 -31.15 13.70
C ARG A 44 -34.41 -32.20 13.57
N ARG A 45 -34.40 -33.16 14.48
CA ARG A 45 -33.63 -34.41 14.40
C ARG A 45 -34.21 -35.26 13.25
N LEU A 46 -33.36 -35.89 12.44
CA LEU A 46 -33.81 -36.68 11.29
C LEU A 46 -34.43 -38.03 11.70
N SER A 47 -33.90 -38.66 12.75
CA SER A 47 -34.46 -39.86 13.37
C SER A 47 -34.01 -39.95 14.85
N PRO A 48 -34.91 -40.20 15.81
CA PRO A 48 -36.36 -40.02 15.68
C PRO A 48 -36.71 -38.57 15.27
N VAL A 49 -37.88 -38.36 14.67
CA VAL A 49 -38.30 -37.03 14.19
C VAL A 49 -38.78 -36.18 15.37
N GLU A 50 -37.90 -35.32 15.86
CA GLU A 50 -38.08 -34.52 17.07
C GLU A 50 -37.64 -33.08 16.84
N THR A 51 -38.37 -32.10 17.36
CA THR A 51 -37.93 -30.69 17.34
C THR A 51 -36.88 -30.47 18.41
N ILE A 52 -35.63 -30.26 18.00
CA ILE A 52 -34.48 -30.02 18.91
C ILE A 52 -34.28 -28.54 19.24
N GLY A 53 -35.04 -27.65 18.60
CA GLY A 53 -35.01 -26.21 18.85
C GLY A 53 -35.53 -25.41 17.66
N GLY A 54 -35.21 -24.12 17.65
CA GLY A 54 -35.48 -23.21 16.54
C GLY A 54 -34.53 -22.01 16.60
N GLY A 55 -34.77 -21.01 15.77
CA GLY A 55 -33.95 -19.80 15.76
C GLY A 55 -34.43 -18.73 14.82
N ARG A 56 -33.66 -17.64 14.77
CA ARG A 56 -33.86 -16.46 13.92
C ARG A 56 -32.66 -16.32 12.98
N VAL A 57 -32.90 -16.10 11.70
CA VAL A 57 -31.80 -15.83 10.75
C VAL A 57 -31.29 -14.41 10.97
N LEU A 58 -29.99 -14.27 11.25
CA LEU A 58 -29.31 -12.99 11.39
C LEU A 58 -28.52 -12.62 10.13
N ALA A 59 -27.99 -13.64 9.44
CA ALA A 59 -27.10 -13.48 8.31
C ALA A 59 -27.11 -14.69 7.37
N THR A 60 -26.95 -14.41 6.08
CA THR A 60 -26.63 -15.40 5.05
C THR A 60 -25.27 -15.06 4.42
N ASP A 61 -24.25 -15.87 4.69
CA ASP A 61 -22.93 -15.79 4.04
C ASP A 61 -22.40 -17.20 3.73
N ASN A 62 -21.56 -17.28 2.69
CA ASN A 62 -20.81 -18.48 2.31
C ASN A 62 -19.30 -18.24 2.13
N ARG A 63 -18.81 -17.02 2.39
CA ARG A 63 -17.43 -16.58 2.11
C ARG A 63 -16.52 -16.60 3.34
N ARG A 64 -17.06 -16.55 4.56
CA ARG A 64 -16.28 -16.40 5.81
C ARG A 64 -16.18 -17.70 6.60
N ARG A 65 -15.15 -17.75 7.46
CA ARG A 65 -14.94 -18.86 8.40
C ARG A 65 -15.95 -18.76 9.54
N THR A 66 -16.45 -19.92 10.00
CA THR A 66 -17.42 -20.04 11.11
C THR A 66 -17.13 -19.08 12.27
N ARG A 67 -15.87 -19.02 12.75
CA ARG A 67 -15.49 -18.18 13.89
C ARG A 67 -15.85 -16.71 13.71
N ARG A 68 -15.56 -16.12 12.54
CA ARG A 68 -15.90 -14.71 12.23
C ARG A 68 -17.40 -14.43 12.18
N LEU A 69 -18.19 -15.42 11.79
CA LEU A 69 -19.65 -15.30 11.78
C LEU A 69 -20.20 -15.30 13.22
N LEU A 70 -19.58 -16.07 14.13
CA LEU A 70 -19.93 -16.12 15.54
C LEU A 70 -19.42 -14.87 16.30
N GLU A 71 -18.18 -14.45 16.04
CA GLU A 71 -17.57 -13.21 16.56
C GLU A 71 -18.43 -11.97 16.22
N ALA A 72 -19.00 -11.92 15.02
CA ALA A 72 -19.87 -10.82 14.59
C ALA A 72 -21.32 -10.94 15.10
N ALA A 73 -21.82 -12.16 15.35
CA ALA A 73 -23.25 -12.43 15.56
C ALA A 73 -23.98 -11.52 16.56
N PRO A 74 -23.42 -11.14 17.73
CA PRO A 74 -24.08 -10.22 18.65
C PRO A 74 -24.42 -8.85 18.03
N ALA A 75 -23.52 -8.31 17.20
CA ALA A 75 -23.74 -7.04 16.50
C ALA A 75 -24.66 -7.20 15.28
N LEU A 76 -24.82 -8.41 14.75
CA LEU A 76 -25.78 -8.73 13.68
C LEU A 76 -27.20 -8.96 14.22
N ASP A 77 -27.36 -9.32 15.50
CA ASP A 77 -28.67 -9.58 16.14
C ASP A 77 -29.42 -8.30 16.55
N ALA A 78 -28.68 -7.21 16.82
CA ALA A 78 -29.18 -5.93 17.31
C ALA A 78 -30.43 -5.44 16.55
N GLY A 79 -31.47 -5.00 17.26
CA GLY A 79 -32.73 -4.57 16.62
C GLY A 79 -32.57 -3.39 15.66
N ASP A 80 -31.57 -2.54 15.90
CA ASP A 80 -31.29 -1.31 15.16
C ASP A 80 -30.53 -1.58 13.83
N PRO A 81 -31.04 -1.15 12.66
CA PRO A 81 -30.29 -1.13 11.40
C PRO A 81 -28.92 -0.44 11.48
N ALA A 82 -28.80 0.64 12.26
CA ALA A 82 -27.59 1.45 12.37
C ALA A 82 -26.44 0.71 13.08
N GLN A 83 -26.76 -0.23 13.98
CA GLN A 83 -25.76 -1.07 14.64
C GLN A 83 -25.35 -2.27 13.76
N ARG A 84 -26.31 -2.84 13.03
CA ARG A 84 -26.07 -4.01 12.17
C ARG A 84 -25.25 -3.69 10.92
N LEU A 85 -25.49 -2.56 10.25
CA LEU A 85 -24.83 -2.24 8.98
C LEU A 85 -23.28 -2.13 9.08
N PRO A 86 -22.69 -1.41 10.06
CA PRO A 86 -21.24 -1.35 10.22
C PRO A 86 -20.59 -2.71 10.54
N ALA A 87 -21.26 -3.56 11.31
CA ALA A 87 -20.79 -4.91 11.63
C ALA A 87 -20.78 -5.83 10.40
N TRP A 88 -21.81 -5.75 9.56
CA TRP A 88 -21.86 -6.42 8.26
C TRP A 88 -20.77 -5.93 7.30
N LEU A 89 -20.46 -4.63 7.31
CA LEU A 89 -19.38 -4.04 6.52
C LEU A 89 -17.98 -4.47 6.98
N ASP A 90 -17.73 -4.68 8.28
CA ASP A 90 -16.48 -5.31 8.72
C ASP A 90 -16.40 -6.79 8.32
N LEU A 91 -17.51 -7.51 8.53
CA LEU A 91 -17.59 -8.93 8.22
C LEU A 91 -17.32 -9.20 6.74
N LEU A 92 -18.00 -8.50 5.82
CA LEU A 92 -17.92 -8.76 4.37
C LEU A 92 -16.95 -7.84 3.59
N GLY A 93 -16.68 -6.62 4.07
CA GLY A 93 -15.93 -5.61 3.32
C GLY A 93 -16.74 -4.94 2.21
N GLU A 94 -16.07 -4.21 1.32
CA GLU A 94 -16.68 -3.33 0.30
C GLU A 94 -17.59 -4.02 -0.72
N ASP A 95 -17.48 -5.35 -0.87
CA ASP A 95 -18.36 -6.16 -1.72
C ASP A 95 -19.69 -6.54 -1.03
N ALA A 96 -19.93 -6.10 0.22
CA ALA A 96 -21.16 -6.40 0.94
C ALA A 96 -22.41 -5.88 0.22
N LEU A 97 -22.43 -4.59 -0.13
CA LEU A 97 -23.66 -3.88 -0.53
C LEU A 97 -23.97 -3.95 -2.03
N ALA A 98 -23.42 -4.95 -2.73
CA ALA A 98 -23.59 -5.14 -4.16
C ALA A 98 -24.03 -6.59 -4.51
N PRO A 99 -25.23 -6.81 -5.08
CA PRO A 99 -26.29 -5.86 -5.44
C PRO A 99 -27.27 -5.59 -4.28
N GLU A 100 -28.29 -4.78 -4.57
CA GLU A 100 -29.38 -4.33 -3.67
C GLU A 100 -30.06 -5.43 -2.85
N LYS A 101 -30.04 -6.67 -3.34
CA LYS A 101 -30.61 -7.84 -2.67
C LYS A 101 -30.06 -8.06 -1.24
N LEU A 102 -28.87 -7.53 -0.92
CA LEU A 102 -28.38 -7.63 0.45
C LEU A 102 -29.25 -6.82 1.43
N TRP A 103 -29.75 -5.62 1.11
CA TRP A 103 -30.52 -4.77 2.04
C TRP A 103 -31.73 -5.49 2.66
N ILE A 104 -32.44 -6.30 1.88
CA ILE A 104 -33.55 -7.12 2.37
C ILE A 104 -33.04 -8.25 3.27
N SER A 105 -31.96 -8.94 2.89
CA SER A 105 -31.32 -9.95 3.76
C SER A 105 -30.69 -9.37 5.04
N LEU A 106 -30.38 -8.07 5.02
CA LEU A 106 -29.93 -7.27 6.18
C LEU A 106 -31.10 -6.79 7.05
N GLY A 107 -32.37 -6.97 6.64
CA GLY A 107 -33.52 -6.41 7.37
C GLY A 107 -33.44 -4.88 7.46
N ILE A 108 -33.13 -4.24 6.33
CA ILE A 108 -33.11 -2.79 6.13
C ILE A 108 -34.11 -2.47 5.03
N ASN A 109 -35.12 -1.65 5.34
CA ASN A 109 -36.12 -1.24 4.37
C ASN A 109 -35.47 -0.38 3.27
N PRO A 110 -35.64 -0.71 1.97
CA PRO A 110 -35.10 0.11 0.88
C PRO A 110 -35.52 1.59 0.94
N ALA A 111 -36.69 1.92 1.49
CA ALA A 111 -37.15 3.30 1.66
C ALA A 111 -36.45 4.07 2.79
N GLU A 112 -35.87 3.36 3.79
CA GLU A 112 -35.10 3.95 4.90
C GLU A 112 -33.59 3.99 4.61
N ARG A 113 -33.15 3.29 3.55
CA ARG A 113 -31.75 3.04 3.21
C ARG A 113 -30.90 4.31 3.16
N ASP A 114 -31.35 5.33 2.43
CA ASP A 114 -30.52 6.49 2.15
C ASP A 114 -30.43 7.44 3.35
N ALA A 115 -31.52 7.60 4.12
CA ALA A 115 -31.48 8.29 5.41
C ALA A 115 -30.57 7.58 6.43
N LEU A 116 -30.59 6.25 6.47
CA LEU A 116 -29.68 5.44 7.30
C LEU A 116 -28.22 5.60 6.87
N LEU A 117 -27.95 5.64 5.56
CA LEU A 117 -26.61 5.90 5.02
C LEU A 117 -26.13 7.30 5.40
N GLU A 118 -26.95 8.34 5.22
CA GLU A 118 -26.63 9.72 5.62
C GLU A 118 -26.33 9.82 7.12
N GLN A 119 -27.16 9.24 7.98
CA GLN A 119 -26.95 9.17 9.43
C GLN A 119 -25.59 8.52 9.78
N LEU A 120 -25.28 7.37 9.19
CA LEU A 120 -24.07 6.61 9.49
C LEU A 120 -22.79 7.24 8.92
N ILE A 121 -22.89 7.98 7.81
CA ILE A 121 -21.79 8.78 7.24
C ILE A 121 -21.54 10.02 8.10
N ALA A 122 -22.60 10.73 8.52
CA ALA A 122 -22.49 11.89 9.42
C ALA A 122 -21.93 11.50 10.80
N ALA A 123 -22.25 10.29 11.28
CA ALA A 123 -21.67 9.72 12.50
C ALA A 123 -20.25 9.14 12.32
N GLY A 124 -19.69 9.16 11.10
CA GLY A 124 -18.37 8.61 10.78
C GLY A 124 -18.24 7.09 10.95
N GLN A 125 -19.36 6.37 11.08
CA GLN A 125 -19.39 4.92 11.33
C GLN A 125 -19.18 4.12 10.03
N ILE A 126 -19.64 4.67 8.90
CA ILE A 126 -19.39 4.16 7.55
C ILE A 126 -18.84 5.26 6.64
N LEU A 127 -18.10 4.86 5.61
CA LEU A 127 -17.51 5.74 4.60
C LEU A 127 -17.73 5.16 3.19
N PRO A 128 -17.97 5.99 2.17
CA PRO A 128 -18.05 5.52 0.78
C PRO A 128 -16.68 4.97 0.30
N SER A 129 -16.69 3.88 -0.45
CA SER A 129 -15.47 3.29 -1.03
C SER A 129 -14.97 4.08 -2.24
N PRO A 130 -13.72 4.58 -2.24
CA PRO A 130 -13.15 5.25 -3.40
C PRO A 130 -13.23 4.43 -4.70
N GLY A 131 -13.57 5.12 -5.80
CA GLY A 131 -13.58 4.54 -7.16
C GLY A 131 -14.75 3.62 -7.50
N LYS A 132 -15.74 3.40 -6.62
CA LYS A 132 -16.97 2.65 -6.93
C LYS A 132 -18.21 3.21 -6.22
N THR A 133 -19.07 3.88 -6.98
CA THR A 133 -20.38 4.39 -6.53
C THR A 133 -21.23 3.28 -5.89
N GLY A 134 -21.96 3.61 -4.83
CA GLY A 134 -22.87 2.68 -4.14
C GLY A 134 -22.19 1.62 -3.25
N ARG A 135 -20.87 1.75 -3.01
CA ARG A 135 -20.13 0.91 -2.05
C ARG A 135 -19.69 1.71 -0.84
N TYR A 136 -19.62 1.02 0.30
CA TYR A 136 -19.25 1.58 1.58
C TYR A 136 -18.36 0.59 2.35
N MET A 137 -17.65 1.09 3.36
CA MET A 137 -16.93 0.33 4.37
C MET A 137 -17.24 0.88 5.77
N SER A 138 -17.10 0.09 6.82
CA SER A 138 -17.13 0.61 8.20
C SER A 138 -15.78 1.23 8.58
N ASN A 139 -15.78 2.15 9.53
CA ASN A 139 -14.54 2.77 10.02
C ASN A 139 -13.60 1.73 10.69
N ASP A 140 -14.16 0.72 11.34
CA ASP A 140 -13.41 -0.42 11.89
C ASP A 140 -12.75 -1.27 10.79
N TYR A 141 -13.47 -1.58 9.70
CA TYR A 141 -12.86 -2.23 8.53
C TYR A 141 -11.71 -1.39 7.95
N LYS A 142 -11.89 -0.07 7.86
CA LYS A 142 -10.89 0.89 7.39
C LYS A 142 -9.62 0.83 8.24
N GLU A 143 -9.70 0.93 9.57
CA GLU A 143 -8.51 0.87 10.42
C GLU A 143 -7.87 -0.53 10.47
N LYS A 144 -8.66 -1.61 10.44
CA LYS A 144 -8.17 -2.98 10.25
C LYS A 144 -7.40 -3.13 8.94
N LEU A 145 -7.85 -2.47 7.86
CA LEU A 145 -7.19 -2.46 6.55
C LEU A 145 -5.93 -1.59 6.56
N LYS A 146 -5.96 -0.36 7.12
CA LYS A 146 -4.77 0.48 7.32
C LYS A 146 -3.68 -0.27 8.09
N ALA A 147 -4.01 -0.85 9.24
CA ALA A 147 -3.07 -1.63 10.05
C ALA A 147 -2.54 -2.88 9.29
N TRP A 148 -3.32 -3.45 8.38
CA TRP A 148 -2.84 -4.53 7.50
C TRP A 148 -1.92 -4.04 6.37
N LEU A 149 -2.14 -2.82 5.84
CA LEU A 149 -1.28 -2.19 4.84
C LEU A 149 0.08 -1.79 5.43
N VAL A 150 0.11 -1.19 6.63
CA VAL A 150 1.37 -0.89 7.34
C VAL A 150 2.20 -2.17 7.55
N ARG A 151 1.59 -3.23 8.10
CA ARG A 151 2.20 -4.57 8.17
C ARG A 151 2.47 -5.22 6.81
N GLY A 152 1.98 -4.67 5.71
CA GLY A 152 2.37 -5.05 4.35
C GLY A 152 3.74 -4.46 4.01
N VAL A 153 3.88 -3.15 4.18
CA VAL A 153 5.11 -2.38 3.93
C VAL A 153 6.24 -2.87 4.83
N GLU A 154 6.01 -3.02 6.13
CA GLU A 154 6.99 -3.55 7.10
C GLU A 154 7.60 -4.90 6.67
N ARG A 155 6.78 -5.84 6.16
CA ARG A 155 7.27 -7.15 5.71
C ARG A 155 8.01 -7.12 4.37
N GLU A 156 7.67 -6.19 3.48
CA GLU A 156 8.45 -5.98 2.25
C GLU A 156 9.80 -5.31 2.54
N LEU A 157 9.85 -4.38 3.51
CA LEU A 157 11.11 -3.80 4.01
C LEU A 157 11.98 -4.86 4.68
N GLU A 158 11.41 -5.66 5.59
CA GLU A 158 12.11 -6.76 6.27
C GLU A 158 12.75 -7.74 5.26
N ARG A 159 12.00 -8.10 4.22
CA ARG A 159 12.45 -8.97 3.12
C ARG A 159 13.54 -8.35 2.24
N ARG A 160 13.68 -7.01 2.24
CA ARG A 160 14.62 -6.25 1.40
C ARG A 160 15.65 -5.45 2.21
N ARG A 161 15.85 -5.74 3.50
CA ARG A 161 16.82 -5.05 4.36
C ARG A 161 18.20 -4.95 3.68
N PRO A 162 18.91 -3.81 3.81
CA PRO A 162 18.55 -2.60 4.57
C PRO A 162 17.63 -1.57 3.87
N ALA A 163 16.93 -1.91 2.77
CA ALA A 163 16.09 -0.94 2.05
C ALA A 163 15.05 -0.22 2.94
N ARG A 164 14.93 1.11 2.77
CA ARG A 164 14.00 1.98 3.52
C ARG A 164 12.68 2.25 2.81
N LEU A 165 12.66 2.19 1.49
CA LEU A 165 11.45 2.32 0.67
C LEU A 165 11.33 1.11 -0.27
N VAL A 166 10.10 0.63 -0.49
CA VAL A 166 9.76 -0.44 -1.44
C VAL A 166 8.71 0.06 -2.43
N ASP A 167 8.65 -0.54 -3.61
CA ASP A 167 7.66 -0.21 -4.63
C ASP A 167 6.24 -0.39 -4.08
N ARG A 168 5.28 0.47 -4.47
CA ARG A 168 3.86 0.30 -4.07
C ARG A 168 3.25 -0.98 -4.66
N THR A 169 3.75 -1.45 -5.81
CA THR A 169 3.16 -2.54 -6.61
C THR A 169 2.90 -3.85 -5.85
N PRO A 170 3.84 -4.43 -5.06
CA PRO A 170 3.56 -5.66 -4.30
C PRO A 170 2.47 -5.46 -3.24
N ILE A 171 2.39 -4.28 -2.63
CA ILE A 171 1.36 -3.93 -1.64
C ILE A 171 -0.02 -3.86 -2.31
N LEU A 172 -0.11 -3.16 -3.44
CA LEU A 172 -1.33 -3.08 -4.26
C LEU A 172 -1.78 -4.48 -4.74
N THR A 173 -0.85 -5.31 -5.24
CA THR A 173 -1.13 -6.68 -5.68
C THR A 173 -1.62 -7.58 -4.54
N ALA A 174 -1.04 -7.45 -3.34
CA ALA A 174 -1.52 -8.19 -2.16
C ALA A 174 -2.90 -7.70 -1.68
N ALA A 175 -3.17 -6.40 -1.78
CA ALA A 175 -4.41 -5.78 -1.33
C ALA A 175 -5.61 -6.02 -2.28
N ALA A 176 -5.36 -6.18 -3.59
CA ALA A 176 -6.39 -6.40 -4.61
C ALA A 176 -7.29 -7.64 -4.38
N LYS A 177 -6.89 -8.58 -3.52
CA LYS A 177 -7.72 -9.73 -3.08
C LYS A 177 -8.65 -9.41 -1.90
N ARG A 178 -8.70 -8.16 -1.44
CA ARG A 178 -9.42 -7.73 -0.22
C ARG A 178 -10.35 -6.53 -0.42
N THR A 179 -10.01 -5.63 -1.34
CA THR A 179 -10.58 -4.28 -1.50
C THR A 179 -10.25 -3.74 -2.91
N ALA A 180 -10.98 -2.72 -3.37
CA ALA A 180 -10.70 -2.04 -4.64
C ALA A 180 -9.38 -1.23 -4.61
N SER A 181 -8.63 -1.23 -5.71
CA SER A 181 -7.32 -0.54 -5.79
C SER A 181 -7.37 0.95 -5.44
N ALA A 182 -8.46 1.64 -5.79
CA ALA A 182 -8.66 3.06 -5.45
C ALA A 182 -8.77 3.29 -3.94
N THR A 183 -9.44 2.39 -3.20
CA THR A 183 -9.45 2.40 -1.73
C THR A 183 -8.05 2.19 -1.19
N VAL A 184 -7.28 1.23 -1.73
CA VAL A 184 -5.92 0.96 -1.27
C VAL A 184 -5.01 2.17 -1.47
N ILE A 185 -5.06 2.82 -2.64
CA ILE A 185 -4.28 4.03 -2.93
C ILE A 185 -4.66 5.13 -1.94
N GLY A 186 -5.95 5.45 -1.81
CA GLY A 186 -6.41 6.49 -0.88
C GLY A 186 -6.05 6.24 0.59
N LEU A 187 -6.07 4.97 1.04
CA LEU A 187 -5.64 4.61 2.40
C LEU A 187 -4.12 4.65 2.59
N LEU A 188 -3.32 4.39 1.55
CA LEU A 188 -1.87 4.61 1.61
C LEU A 188 -1.56 6.11 1.67
N ASP A 189 -2.23 6.93 0.85
CA ASP A 189 -2.07 8.38 0.85
C ASP A 189 -2.52 9.00 2.19
N GLU A 190 -3.58 8.45 2.82
CA GLU A 190 -4.02 8.81 4.17
C GLU A 190 -2.98 8.40 5.23
N LEU A 191 -2.42 7.19 5.16
CA LEU A 191 -1.36 6.72 6.07
C LEU A 191 -0.06 7.55 5.97
N VAL A 192 0.24 8.11 4.80
CA VAL A 192 1.36 9.04 4.61
C VAL A 192 1.04 10.41 5.25
N LYS A 193 -0.18 10.92 5.09
CA LYS A 193 -0.63 12.16 5.76
C LYS A 193 -0.71 12.02 7.28
N GLU A 194 -1.02 10.83 7.79
CA GLU A 194 -0.97 10.47 9.21
C GLU A 194 0.47 10.30 9.75
N GLY A 195 1.51 10.38 8.90
CA GLY A 195 2.89 10.16 9.30
C GLY A 195 3.20 8.72 9.75
N ARG A 196 2.34 7.75 9.39
CA ARG A 196 2.52 6.32 9.71
C ARG A 196 3.33 5.59 8.64
N LEU A 197 3.32 6.11 7.41
CA LEU A 197 4.16 5.68 6.29
C LEU A 197 4.88 6.88 5.67
N LEU A 198 5.97 6.63 4.95
CA LEU A 198 6.72 7.62 4.18
C LEU A 198 6.65 7.27 2.69
N GLN A 199 6.67 8.27 1.80
CA GLN A 199 6.65 8.07 0.34
C GLN A 199 7.65 9.01 -0.38
N ARG A 200 8.36 8.49 -1.39
CA ARG A 200 9.02 9.26 -2.47
C ARG A 200 8.63 8.61 -3.80
N GLY A 201 8.17 9.40 -4.77
CA GLY A 201 7.64 8.88 -6.04
C GLY A 201 6.66 7.72 -5.83
N GLU A 202 6.91 6.60 -6.52
CA GLU A 202 6.13 5.35 -6.42
C GLU A 202 6.65 4.35 -5.36
N ARG A 203 7.50 4.80 -4.42
CA ARG A 203 8.08 3.96 -3.37
C ARG A 203 7.68 4.43 -1.97
N ILE A 204 7.36 3.46 -1.11
CA ILE A 204 6.73 3.65 0.21
C ILE A 204 7.50 2.89 1.30
N GLY A 205 7.54 3.43 2.51
CA GLY A 205 8.26 2.84 3.65
C GLY A 205 7.56 3.09 4.99
N ALA A 206 8.07 2.47 6.05
CA ALA A 206 7.62 2.71 7.41
C ALA A 206 8.14 4.06 7.93
N ALA A 207 7.34 4.74 8.76
CA ALA A 207 7.80 5.92 9.49
C ALA A 207 8.52 5.52 10.79
N GLY A 208 9.41 6.40 11.28
CA GLY A 208 10.12 6.22 12.55
C GLY A 208 11.23 5.17 12.52
N ASP A 209 11.56 4.64 13.70
CA ASP A 209 12.82 3.93 13.95
C ASP A 209 12.96 2.56 13.28
N ALA A 210 11.87 2.01 12.73
CA ALA A 210 11.91 0.78 11.91
C ALA A 210 12.82 0.93 10.66
N ALA A 211 13.17 2.16 10.28
CA ALA A 211 14.07 2.47 9.18
C ALA A 211 15.55 2.74 9.62
N GLN A 212 15.90 2.69 10.91
CA GLN A 212 17.29 2.96 11.32
C GLN A 212 18.27 1.92 10.74
N LEU A 213 19.41 2.41 10.26
CA LEU A 213 20.52 1.56 9.83
C LEU A 213 21.25 1.04 11.06
N THR A 214 21.81 -0.17 11.00
CA THR A 214 22.77 -0.60 12.03
C THR A 214 24.01 0.29 12.00
N GLN A 215 24.77 0.36 13.11
CA GLN A 215 25.97 1.20 13.19
C GLN A 215 26.93 0.93 12.03
N ARG A 216 27.22 -0.35 11.72
CA ARG A 216 28.10 -0.77 10.61
C ARG A 216 27.61 -0.27 9.25
N GLU A 217 26.30 -0.28 9.00
CA GLU A 217 25.71 0.19 7.76
C GLU A 217 25.75 1.73 7.65
N SER A 218 25.52 2.41 8.77
CA SER A 218 25.71 3.87 8.88
C SER A 218 27.17 4.25 8.61
N ASP A 219 28.13 3.53 9.20
CA ASP A 219 29.58 3.77 9.01
C ASP A 219 30.00 3.59 7.54
N VAL A 220 29.51 2.55 6.87
CA VAL A 220 29.75 2.31 5.43
C VAL A 220 29.17 3.44 4.57
N LEU A 221 27.93 3.86 4.84
CA LEU A 221 27.26 4.92 4.09
C LEU A 221 27.93 6.29 4.35
N ASN A 222 28.39 6.54 5.58
CA ASN A 222 29.16 7.74 5.93
C ASN A 222 30.56 7.73 5.29
N ARG A 223 31.20 6.56 5.14
CA ARG A 223 32.45 6.39 4.35
C ARG A 223 32.22 6.59 2.86
N LEU A 224 31.06 6.21 2.33
CA LEU A 224 30.68 6.46 0.93
C LEU A 224 30.58 7.96 0.65
N VAL A 225 29.73 8.69 1.39
CA VAL A 225 29.52 10.13 1.17
C VAL A 225 30.86 10.88 1.26
N LYS A 226 31.64 10.68 2.34
CA LYS A 226 32.98 11.29 2.49
C LYS A 226 33.95 11.01 1.34
N LYS A 227 33.82 9.87 0.65
CA LYS A 227 34.64 9.56 -0.54
C LYS A 227 34.11 10.19 -1.82
N LEU A 228 32.81 10.43 -1.93
CA LEU A 228 32.24 11.20 -3.04
C LEU A 228 32.63 12.68 -2.91
N ASP A 229 32.46 13.26 -1.71
CA ASP A 229 32.84 14.64 -1.38
C ASP A 229 34.32 14.92 -1.73
N ALA A 230 35.21 13.99 -1.37
CA ALA A 230 36.65 14.10 -1.59
C ALA A 230 37.12 13.80 -3.03
N ALA A 231 36.30 13.13 -3.85
CA ALA A 231 36.65 12.76 -5.24
C ALA A 231 36.06 13.72 -6.29
N GLY A 232 35.16 14.62 -5.89
CA GLY A 232 34.57 15.63 -6.75
C GLY A 232 33.90 15.03 -8.00
N PRO A 233 34.13 15.57 -9.22
CA PRO A 233 33.43 15.15 -10.43
C PRO A 233 33.94 13.82 -11.03
N SER A 234 34.88 13.13 -10.37
CA SER A 234 35.42 11.84 -10.81
C SER A 234 35.43 10.80 -9.67
N PRO A 235 34.25 10.47 -9.10
CA PRO A 235 34.13 9.54 -7.98
C PRO A 235 34.54 8.11 -8.36
N PRO A 236 34.90 7.27 -7.37
CA PRO A 236 35.07 5.83 -7.60
C PRO A 236 33.76 5.20 -8.09
N SER A 237 33.83 4.18 -8.94
CA SER A 237 32.65 3.37 -9.28
C SER A 237 32.13 2.60 -8.06
N LEU A 238 30.87 2.15 -8.10
CA LEU A 238 30.31 1.31 -7.04
C LEU A 238 31.10 0.00 -6.89
N LYS A 239 31.66 -0.54 -7.98
CA LYS A 239 32.61 -1.66 -7.93
C LYS A 239 33.89 -1.31 -7.18
N GLU A 240 34.54 -0.20 -7.52
CA GLU A 240 35.77 0.28 -6.88
C GLU A 240 35.54 0.51 -5.37
N PHE A 241 34.39 1.08 -4.98
CA PHE A 241 34.01 1.27 -3.57
C PHE A 241 33.66 -0.04 -2.85
N SER A 242 33.04 -1.01 -3.52
CA SER A 242 32.70 -2.32 -2.94
C SER A 242 33.95 -3.09 -2.47
N THR A 243 35.01 -3.07 -3.29
CA THR A 243 36.32 -3.65 -2.97
C THR A 243 36.98 -2.91 -1.79
N ASP A 244 36.91 -1.58 -1.75
CA ASP A 244 37.48 -0.76 -0.67
C ASP A 244 36.85 -1.00 0.71
N CYS A 245 35.59 -1.44 0.74
CA CYS A 245 34.83 -1.70 1.97
C CYS A 245 34.71 -3.19 2.34
N ASP A 246 35.30 -4.10 1.57
CA ASP A 246 35.14 -5.57 1.70
C ASP A 246 33.65 -5.98 1.75
N LEU A 247 32.88 -5.51 0.78
CA LEU A 247 31.46 -5.81 0.62
C LEU A 247 31.18 -6.29 -0.80
N SER A 248 30.30 -7.28 -0.95
CA SER A 248 29.78 -7.61 -2.28
C SER A 248 28.85 -6.49 -2.77
N ILE A 249 28.79 -6.30 -4.09
CA ILE A 249 27.87 -5.33 -4.73
C ILE A 249 26.42 -5.57 -4.28
N LYS A 250 26.01 -6.83 -4.05
CA LYS A 250 24.67 -7.18 -3.55
C LYS A 250 24.37 -6.67 -2.12
N GLN A 251 25.39 -6.41 -1.31
CA GLN A 251 25.24 -5.82 0.03
C GLN A 251 25.37 -4.30 0.00
N LEU A 252 26.23 -3.77 -0.88
CA LEU A 252 26.40 -2.33 -1.08
C LEU A 252 25.17 -1.69 -1.75
N GLU A 253 24.58 -2.36 -2.73
CA GLU A 253 23.50 -1.82 -3.56
C GLU A 253 22.28 -1.33 -2.76
N PRO A 254 21.73 -2.09 -1.78
CA PRO A 254 20.70 -1.57 -0.89
C PRO A 254 21.13 -0.36 -0.05
N LEU A 255 22.40 -0.29 0.40
CA LEU A 255 22.91 0.84 1.18
C LEU A 255 23.06 2.11 0.34
N VAL A 256 23.48 1.96 -0.92
CA VAL A 256 23.51 3.05 -1.91
C VAL A 256 22.10 3.51 -2.21
N GLN A 257 21.14 2.60 -2.41
CA GLN A 257 19.75 2.99 -2.60
C GLN A 257 19.18 3.70 -1.37
N VAL A 258 19.57 3.29 -0.14
CA VAL A 258 19.20 3.99 1.10
C VAL A 258 19.84 5.39 1.21
N ALA A 259 21.00 5.63 0.58
CA ALA A 259 21.60 6.96 0.48
C ALA A 259 20.84 7.85 -0.53
N VAL A 260 20.42 7.29 -1.66
CA VAL A 260 19.55 7.95 -2.66
C VAL A 260 18.18 8.27 -2.05
N ASP A 261 17.56 7.31 -1.34
CA ASP A 261 16.28 7.46 -0.65
C ASP A 261 16.33 8.53 0.48
N GLN A 262 17.52 8.90 0.94
CA GLN A 262 17.78 10.00 1.87
C GLN A 262 18.09 11.34 1.19
N GLY A 263 18.32 11.37 -0.14
CA GLY A 263 18.83 12.54 -0.85
C GLY A 263 20.31 12.83 -0.60
N ARG A 264 21.07 11.90 0.00
CA ARG A 264 22.49 12.08 0.35
C ARG A 264 23.46 11.83 -0.81
N VAL A 265 23.01 11.11 -1.83
CA VAL A 265 23.73 10.89 -3.10
C VAL A 265 22.72 10.86 -4.23
N VAL A 266 23.12 11.28 -5.43
CA VAL A 266 22.36 11.09 -6.66
C VAL A 266 22.96 9.93 -7.45
N ARG A 267 22.09 9.08 -8.00
CA ARG A 267 22.45 7.96 -8.87
C ARG A 267 22.37 8.40 -10.32
N VAL A 268 23.54 8.55 -10.93
CA VAL A 268 23.72 8.99 -12.33
C VAL A 268 23.73 7.80 -13.29
N SER A 269 24.22 6.64 -12.84
CA SER A 269 24.12 5.38 -13.59
C SER A 269 24.16 4.16 -12.66
N PRO A 270 23.93 2.93 -13.15
CA PRO A 270 24.00 1.72 -12.32
C PRO A 270 25.33 1.44 -11.63
N ASP A 271 26.41 2.14 -11.99
CA ASP A 271 27.76 1.97 -11.42
C ASP A 271 28.36 3.31 -10.91
N LEU A 272 27.60 4.41 -10.98
CA LEU A 272 28.04 5.77 -10.69
C LEU A 272 27.05 6.53 -9.82
N VAL A 273 27.53 7.01 -8.67
CA VAL A 273 26.82 7.90 -7.75
C VAL A 273 27.69 9.10 -7.39
N VAL A 274 27.07 10.22 -7.02
CA VAL A 274 27.72 11.50 -6.69
C VAL A 274 27.04 12.18 -5.50
N ALA A 275 27.74 13.10 -4.85
CA ALA A 275 27.11 14.09 -3.95
C ALA A 275 26.17 15.02 -4.78
N PRO A 276 24.98 15.39 -4.26
CA PRO A 276 24.05 16.26 -4.98
C PRO A 276 24.67 17.62 -5.37
N GLU A 277 25.45 18.22 -4.48
CA GLU A 277 26.08 19.54 -4.65
C GLU A 277 27.10 19.53 -5.80
N GLN A 278 27.83 18.42 -5.94
CA GLN A 278 28.77 18.21 -7.04
C GLN A 278 28.03 18.05 -8.38
N LEU A 279 26.83 17.47 -8.38
CA LEU A 279 26.01 17.35 -9.57
C LEU A 279 25.39 18.71 -9.97
N ASP A 280 25.02 19.57 -9.01
CA ASP A 280 24.57 20.93 -9.32
C ASP A 280 25.68 21.77 -9.94
N GLU A 281 26.89 21.67 -9.40
CA GLU A 281 28.05 22.38 -9.95
C GLU A 281 28.37 21.96 -11.39
N LEU A 282 28.20 20.67 -11.72
CA LEU A 282 28.33 20.17 -13.09
C LEU A 282 27.21 20.68 -14.01
N ARG A 283 25.95 20.72 -13.52
CA ARG A 283 24.82 21.34 -14.23
C ARG A 283 25.12 22.80 -14.55
N ARG A 284 25.40 23.62 -13.52
CA ARG A 284 25.62 25.07 -13.65
C ARG A 284 26.70 25.37 -14.68
N ARG A 285 27.85 24.69 -14.59
CA ARG A 285 28.95 24.80 -15.55
C ARG A 285 28.54 24.46 -16.99
N ALA A 286 27.80 23.37 -17.20
CA ALA A 286 27.37 22.99 -18.55
C ALA A 286 26.36 23.98 -19.13
N VAL A 287 25.42 24.48 -18.32
CA VAL A 287 24.42 25.48 -18.73
C VAL A 287 25.09 26.81 -19.05
N GLU A 288 25.98 27.30 -18.18
CA GLU A 288 26.80 28.50 -18.41
C GLU A 288 27.68 28.36 -19.67
N TRP A 289 28.31 27.20 -19.88
CA TRP A 289 29.11 26.96 -21.07
C TRP A 289 28.26 27.05 -22.34
N MET A 290 27.08 26.42 -22.36
CA MET A 290 26.16 26.44 -23.50
C MET A 290 25.53 27.82 -23.74
N ALA A 291 25.27 28.60 -22.69
CA ALA A 291 24.79 29.97 -22.82
C ALA A 291 25.84 30.88 -23.49
N ASN A 292 27.12 30.70 -23.15
CA ASN A 292 28.22 31.53 -23.66
C ASN A 292 28.77 31.07 -25.03
N HIS A 293 28.67 29.77 -25.38
CA HIS A 293 29.30 29.20 -26.59
C HIS A 293 28.32 28.50 -27.55
N GLY A 294 27.04 28.39 -27.19
CA GLY A 294 26.03 27.68 -27.99
C GLY A 294 26.11 26.14 -27.86
N PRO A 295 25.57 25.39 -28.85
CA PRO A 295 25.39 23.94 -28.73
C PRO A 295 26.71 23.16 -28.58
N ALA A 296 26.84 22.40 -27.49
CA ALA A 296 28.07 21.80 -27.01
C ALA A 296 28.23 20.33 -27.41
N THR A 297 29.42 19.91 -27.84
CA THR A 297 29.74 18.48 -27.98
C THR A 297 30.15 17.85 -26.65
N VAL A 298 30.06 16.51 -26.55
CA VAL A 298 30.57 15.74 -25.39
C VAL A 298 32.05 16.05 -25.12
N ALA A 299 32.86 16.28 -26.15
CA ALA A 299 34.28 16.63 -25.98
C ALA A 299 34.43 17.96 -25.22
N GLN A 300 33.79 19.03 -25.72
CA GLN A 300 33.87 20.37 -25.13
C GLN A 300 33.42 20.41 -23.67
N ILE A 301 32.30 19.77 -23.32
CA ILE A 301 31.86 19.71 -21.92
C ILE A 301 32.79 18.85 -21.06
N LYS A 302 33.28 17.71 -21.57
CA LYS A 302 34.26 16.86 -20.88
C LYS A 302 35.58 17.60 -20.59
N ASP A 303 36.02 18.45 -21.52
CA ASP A 303 37.21 19.30 -21.37
C ASP A 303 36.95 20.44 -20.38
N HIS A 304 35.80 21.12 -20.46
CA HIS A 304 35.40 22.20 -19.54
C HIS A 304 35.22 21.73 -18.09
N TRP A 305 34.67 20.54 -17.87
CA TRP A 305 34.60 19.89 -16.55
C TRP A 305 35.94 19.31 -16.07
N ASN A 306 36.96 19.24 -16.94
CA ASN A 306 38.27 18.61 -16.69
C ASN A 306 38.15 17.16 -16.18
N VAL A 307 37.32 16.33 -16.84
CA VAL A 307 37.13 14.91 -16.50
C VAL A 307 37.45 13.99 -17.69
N SER A 308 37.42 12.68 -17.46
CA SER A 308 37.49 11.68 -18.54
C SER A 308 36.11 11.39 -19.13
N ARG A 309 36.07 10.80 -20.34
CA ARG A 309 34.81 10.36 -20.97
C ARG A 309 34.05 9.30 -20.13
N LYS A 310 34.72 8.56 -19.23
CA LYS A 310 34.09 7.62 -18.26
C LYS A 310 33.02 8.32 -17.42
N TYR A 311 33.23 9.59 -17.07
CA TYR A 311 32.35 10.36 -16.18
C TYR A 311 31.46 11.34 -16.97
N ALA A 312 32.01 12.04 -17.97
CA ALA A 312 31.25 13.04 -18.70
C ALA A 312 30.04 12.47 -19.48
N VAL A 313 30.14 11.23 -19.99
CA VAL A 313 29.04 10.61 -20.75
C VAL A 313 27.85 10.30 -19.83
N PRO A 314 28.01 9.55 -18.71
CA PRO A 314 26.92 9.34 -17.75
C PRO A 314 26.27 10.63 -17.22
N TYR A 315 27.03 11.67 -16.87
CA TYR A 315 26.43 12.94 -16.41
C TYR A 315 25.56 13.58 -17.50
N LEU A 316 26.01 13.59 -18.75
CA LEU A 316 25.26 14.17 -19.86
C LEU A 316 24.05 13.32 -20.29
N GLU A 317 24.12 11.99 -20.16
CA GLU A 317 22.99 11.09 -20.41
C GLU A 317 21.91 11.24 -19.33
N PHE A 318 22.32 11.34 -18.06
CA PHE A 318 21.43 11.65 -16.94
C PHE A 318 20.81 13.05 -17.08
N PHE A 319 21.57 14.07 -17.48
CA PHE A 319 21.04 15.41 -17.73
C PHE A 319 20.09 15.47 -18.94
N ASP A 320 20.25 14.61 -19.95
CA ASP A 320 19.25 14.48 -21.03
C ASP A 320 17.95 13.82 -20.50
N GLU A 321 18.07 12.81 -19.63
CA GLU A 321 16.92 12.10 -19.03
C GLU A 321 16.09 13.01 -18.12
N VAL A 322 16.73 13.81 -17.25
CA VAL A 322 16.02 14.78 -16.38
C VAL A 322 15.67 16.10 -17.09
N GLY A 323 15.94 16.22 -18.40
CA GLY A 323 15.59 17.40 -19.19
C GLY A 323 16.38 18.67 -18.88
N VAL A 324 17.55 18.54 -18.24
CA VAL A 324 18.53 19.62 -17.98
C VAL A 324 19.30 19.94 -19.27
N THR A 325 19.63 18.93 -20.07
CA THR A 325 20.14 19.08 -21.44
C THR A 325 19.15 18.51 -22.45
N ARG A 326 19.33 18.86 -23.73
CA ARG A 326 18.71 18.18 -24.86
C ARG A 326 19.77 17.82 -25.88
N ARG A 327 19.87 16.54 -26.22
CA ARG A 327 20.77 16.05 -27.29
C ARG A 327 20.15 16.22 -28.68
N ASP A 328 20.95 16.73 -29.60
CA ASP A 328 20.69 16.78 -31.03
C ASP A 328 21.93 16.28 -31.77
N ALA A 329 21.82 15.07 -32.34
CA ALA A 329 22.94 14.26 -32.87
C ALA A 329 24.16 14.19 -31.93
N ASP A 330 25.23 14.92 -32.27
CA ASP A 330 26.51 14.97 -31.53
C ASP A 330 26.63 16.16 -30.55
N LYS A 331 25.64 17.06 -30.56
CA LYS A 331 25.62 18.27 -29.73
C LYS A 331 24.52 18.22 -28.68
N ARG A 332 24.60 19.12 -27.70
CA ARG A 332 23.59 19.36 -26.68
C ARG A 332 23.30 20.84 -26.53
N THR A 333 22.07 21.15 -26.16
CA THR A 333 21.59 22.48 -25.76
C THR A 333 21.00 22.42 -24.36
N ALA A 334 20.77 23.59 -23.75
CA ALA A 334 20.02 23.70 -22.50
C ALA A 334 18.60 23.14 -22.68
N GLY A 335 18.17 22.28 -21.77
CA GLY A 335 16.82 21.72 -21.72
C GLY A 335 15.84 22.56 -20.90
N PRO A 336 14.55 22.19 -20.85
CA PRO A 336 13.52 22.93 -20.10
C PRO A 336 13.74 23.00 -18.58
N ASN A 337 14.64 22.16 -18.03
CA ASN A 337 14.98 22.15 -16.61
C ASN A 337 16.39 22.70 -16.32
N ALA A 338 17.06 23.31 -17.31
CA ALA A 338 18.45 23.79 -17.20
C ALA A 338 18.69 24.67 -15.97
N ASP A 339 17.79 25.61 -15.69
CA ASP A 339 17.91 26.58 -14.59
C ASP A 339 17.31 26.10 -13.25
N ARG A 340 16.63 24.94 -13.23
CA ARG A 340 15.95 24.43 -12.03
C ARG A 340 16.93 23.77 -11.03
N PRO A 341 16.73 23.94 -9.71
CA PRO A 341 17.49 23.21 -8.70
C PRO A 341 17.20 21.71 -8.76
N LEU A 342 18.15 20.87 -8.34
CA LEU A 342 18.03 19.40 -8.26
C LEU A 342 16.71 18.93 -7.62
N GLU A 343 16.29 19.62 -6.56
CA GLU A 343 15.10 19.31 -5.75
C GLU A 343 13.79 19.32 -6.56
N GLU A 344 13.74 19.98 -7.71
CA GLU A 344 12.56 20.02 -8.60
C GLU A 344 12.50 18.87 -9.63
N TRP A 345 13.60 18.14 -9.85
CA TRP A 345 13.69 17.13 -10.92
C TRP A 345 14.31 15.79 -10.49
N LEU A 346 14.72 15.63 -9.23
CA LEU A 346 14.98 14.32 -8.62
C LEU A 346 13.64 13.62 -8.23
N PRO A 347 13.51 12.29 -8.42
CA PRO A 347 12.28 11.52 -8.17
C PRO A 347 12.06 11.02 -6.72
#